data_AF-A0A920TPU4-F1
#
_entry.id   AF-A0A920TPU4-F1
#
_cell.length_a   1.000
_cell.length_b   1.000
_cell.length_c   1.000
_cell.angle_alpha   90.00
_cell.angle_beta   90.00
_cell.angle_gamma   90.00
#
_symmetry.space_group_name_H-M   'P 1'
#
loop_
_entity.id
_entity.type
_entity.pdbx_description
1 polymer ?
#
loop_
_entity_poly.entity_id
_entity_poly.type
_entity_poly.pdbx_seq_one_letter_code
_entity_poly.pdbx_strand_id
1 'polypeptide(L)'
;MENKGFNNIYQLNGGILNYLKKTNKKKSLWKGECFVFDNRISLKHGLKVGSYLMCSGCRKPVSRKEKNQKNMKRVFHVQIVTTI
;
A
#
# COMPACT_ATOMS: atom_id res chain seq x y z
N MET A 1 -0.56 -18.40 -12.73
CA MET A 1 0.91 -18.24 -12.56
C MET A 1 1.58 -19.58 -12.80
N GLU A 2 1.09 -20.64 -12.15
CA GLU A 2 1.53 -22.02 -12.38
C GLU A 2 1.36 -22.46 -13.84
N ASN A 3 0.19 -22.21 -14.45
CA ASN A 3 -0.05 -22.51 -15.87
C ASN A 3 0.79 -21.68 -16.86
N LYS A 4 1.60 -20.71 -16.38
CA LYS A 4 2.58 -19.97 -17.20
C LYS A 4 4.00 -20.52 -17.04
N GLY A 5 4.20 -21.65 -16.35
CA GLY A 5 5.49 -22.32 -16.19
C GLY A 5 6.37 -21.78 -15.04
N PHE A 6 5.81 -21.03 -14.09
CA PHE A 6 6.55 -20.58 -12.91
C PHE A 6 6.52 -21.67 -11.83
N ASN A 7 7.70 -22.20 -11.48
CA ASN A 7 7.82 -23.32 -10.52
C ASN A 7 7.91 -22.87 -9.06
N ASN A 8 8.39 -21.66 -8.79
CA ASN A 8 8.65 -21.16 -7.44
C ASN A 8 7.80 -19.91 -7.15
N ILE A 9 6.50 -20.10 -6.93
CA ILE A 9 5.57 -19.02 -6.60
C ILE A 9 5.35 -19.01 -5.09
N TYR A 10 5.57 -17.86 -4.47
CA TYR A 10 5.34 -17.66 -3.05
C TYR A 10 4.28 -16.60 -2.81
N GLN A 11 3.42 -16.86 -1.85
CA GLN A 11 2.40 -15.92 -1.40
C GLN A 11 2.64 -15.58 0.07
N LEU A 12 2.48 -14.30 0.42
CA LEU A 12 2.48 -13.87 1.82
C LEU A 12 1.31 -14.53 2.56
N ASN A 13 1.63 -15.39 3.52
CA ASN A 13 0.61 -16.03 4.35
C ASN A 13 -0.14 -14.99 5.19
N GLY A 14 -1.46 -14.88 5.00
CA GLY A 14 -2.31 -13.85 5.59
C GLY A 14 -2.20 -12.46 4.95
N GLY A 15 -1.48 -12.34 3.83
CA GLY A 15 -1.36 -11.12 3.04
C GLY A 15 -0.67 -9.96 3.75
N ILE A 16 -0.78 -8.77 3.15
CA ILE A 16 -0.05 -7.58 3.61
C ILE A 16 -0.50 -7.07 4.99
N LEU A 17 -1.78 -7.23 5.34
CA LEU A 17 -2.29 -6.79 6.64
C LEU A 17 -1.69 -7.61 7.79
N ASN A 18 -1.56 -8.93 7.62
CA ASN A 18 -0.90 -9.78 8.59
C ASN A 18 0.59 -9.40 8.75
N TYR A 19 1.27 -9.09 7.63
CA TYR A 19 2.65 -8.60 7.65
C TYR A 19 2.78 -7.28 8.45
N LEU A 20 1.93 -6.28 8.15
CA LEU A 20 1.96 -4.98 8.85
C LEU A 20 1.63 -5.11 10.34
N LYS A 21 0.90 -6.15 10.74
CA LYS A 21 0.55 -6.44 12.14
C LYS A 21 1.68 -7.10 12.91
N LYS A 22 2.33 -8.11 12.34
CA LYS A 22 3.28 -8.99 13.04
C LYS A 22 4.74 -8.56 12.94
N THR A 23 5.12 -7.90 11.84
CA THR A 23 6.51 -7.53 11.62
C THR A 23 6.92 -6.34 12.49
N ASN A 24 8.13 -6.33 13.03
CA ASN A 24 8.66 -5.15 13.71
C ASN A 24 8.98 -4.07 12.67
N LYS A 25 8.50 -2.84 12.88
CA LYS A 25 8.71 -1.70 11.96
C LYS A 25 10.18 -1.45 11.62
N LYS A 26 11.12 -1.67 12.55
CA LYS A 26 12.56 -1.50 12.30
C LYS A 26 13.15 -2.54 11.33
N LYS A 27 12.51 -3.71 11.22
CA LYS A 27 12.90 -4.82 10.34
C LYS A 27 11.99 -4.94 9.11
N SER A 28 10.98 -4.10 9.00
CA SER A 28 10.00 -4.15 7.93
C SER A 28 10.57 -3.59 6.63
N LEU A 29 10.34 -4.31 5.54
CA LEU A 29 10.66 -3.87 4.19
C LEU A 29 9.56 -2.97 3.60
N TRP A 30 8.39 -2.90 4.24
CA TRP A 30 7.30 -2.05 3.79
C TRP A 30 7.59 -0.56 3.94
N LYS A 31 7.38 0.20 2.87
CA LYS A 31 7.52 1.66 2.80
C LYS A 31 6.17 2.29 2.44
N GLY A 32 5.84 3.41 3.07
CA GLY A 32 4.58 4.13 2.81
C GLY A 32 3.38 3.54 3.54
N GLU A 33 2.22 3.61 2.90
CA GLU A 33 0.91 3.24 3.47
C GLU A 33 0.21 2.24 2.54
N CYS A 34 -0.50 1.26 3.11
CA CYS A 34 -1.27 0.26 2.37
C CYS A 34 -2.67 0.78 2.10
N PHE A 35 -3.04 0.91 0.84
CA PHE A 35 -4.41 1.24 0.46
C PHE A 35 -5.38 0.12 0.91
N VAL A 36 -6.53 0.52 1.47
CA VAL A 36 -7.60 -0.40 1.86
C VAL A 36 -8.93 0.10 1.31
N PHE A 37 -9.79 -0.83 0.89
CA PHE A 37 -11.04 -0.53 0.20
C PHE A 37 -12.21 -0.26 1.16
N ASP A 38 -11.93 0.33 2.31
CA ASP A 38 -12.94 0.73 3.30
C ASP A 38 -12.74 2.20 3.71
N ASN A 39 -13.56 2.68 4.65
CA ASN A 39 -13.59 4.07 5.09
C ASN A 39 -12.25 4.60 5.63
N ARG A 40 -11.30 3.72 5.99
CA ARG A 40 -9.98 4.12 6.49
C ARG A 40 -9.06 4.63 5.38
N ILE A 41 -9.35 4.26 4.13
CA ILE A 41 -8.58 4.60 2.91
C ILE A 41 -7.18 3.98 2.87
N SER A 42 -6.41 4.09 3.94
CA SER A 42 -5.04 3.59 4.01
C SER A 42 -4.66 3.18 5.42
N LEU A 43 -3.69 2.26 5.54
CA LEU A 43 -3.13 1.78 6.79
C LEU A 43 -1.60 1.90 6.80
N LYS A 44 -1.06 2.30 7.94
CA LYS A 44 0.37 2.29 8.27
C LYS A 44 0.74 1.00 8.98
N HIS A 45 2.04 0.86 9.25
CA HIS A 45 2.56 -0.21 10.10
C HIS A 45 1.80 -0.29 11.44
N GLY A 46 1.48 -1.51 11.87
CA GLY A 46 0.67 -1.75 13.06
C GLY A 46 -0.84 -1.52 12.83
N LEU A 47 -1.29 -1.51 11.57
CA LEU A 47 -2.69 -1.30 11.17
C LEU A 47 -3.28 0.03 11.66
N LYS A 48 -2.42 1.04 11.86
CA LYS A 48 -2.85 2.39 12.22
C LYS A 48 -3.43 3.09 11.00
N VAL A 49 -4.46 3.90 11.17
CA VAL A 49 -5.05 4.68 10.07
C VAL A 49 -3.99 5.57 9.42
N GLY A 50 -3.99 5.57 8.10
CA GLY A 50 -3.07 6.32 7.27
C GLY A 50 -3.39 7.81 7.15
N SER A 51 -2.68 8.49 6.27
CA SER A 51 -2.82 9.93 6.01
C SER A 51 -3.49 10.26 4.68
N TYR A 52 -3.70 9.26 3.82
CA TYR A 52 -4.41 9.44 2.55
C TYR A 52 -5.90 9.73 2.78
N LEU A 53 -6.44 10.56 1.89
CA LEU A 53 -7.85 10.94 1.85
C LEU A 53 -8.44 10.44 0.53
N MET A 54 -9.74 10.17 0.51
CA MET A 54 -10.43 9.91 -0.74
C MET A 54 -10.75 11.22 -1.46
N CYS A 55 -10.35 11.36 -2.71
CA CYS A 55 -10.79 12.48 -3.55
C CYS A 55 -12.27 12.29 -3.92
N SER A 56 -13.12 13.28 -3.62
CA SER A 56 -14.56 13.22 -3.91
C SER A 56 -14.88 13.18 -5.41
N GLY A 57 -14.05 13.80 -6.25
CA GLY A 57 -14.26 13.83 -7.69
C GLY A 57 -13.84 12.53 -8.39
N CYS A 58 -12.59 12.10 -8.20
CA CYS A 58 -12.04 10.97 -8.95
C CYS A 58 -12.05 9.63 -8.20
N ARG A 59 -12.48 9.61 -6.93
CA ARG A 59 -12.50 8.43 -6.03
C ARG A 59 -11.15 7.71 -5.95
N LYS A 60 -10.06 8.48 -5.95
CA LYS A 60 -8.70 7.97 -5.73
C LYS A 60 -8.13 8.44 -4.40
N PRO A 61 -7.27 7.63 -3.74
CA PRO A 61 -6.49 8.07 -2.60
C PRO A 61 -5.55 9.20 -3.01
N VAL A 62 -5.56 10.29 -2.25
CA VAL A 62 -4.65 11.43 -2.43
C VAL A 62 -3.98 11.75 -1.10
N SER A 63 -2.70 12.09 -1.14
CA SER A 63 -2.02 12.58 0.05
C SER A 63 -2.47 14.01 0.37
N ARG A 64 -2.31 14.43 1.63
CA ARG A 64 -2.62 15.81 2.04
C ARG A 64 -1.82 16.86 1.27
N LYS A 65 -0.60 16.52 0.84
CA LYS A 65 0.25 17.41 0.05
C LYS A 65 -0.30 17.61 -1.37
N GLU A 66 -0.80 16.54 -1.99
CA GLU A 66 -1.38 16.58 -3.34
C GLU A 66 -2.72 17.31 -3.38
N LYS A 67 -3.51 17.29 -2.30
CA LYS A 67 -4.79 18.01 -2.21
C LYS A 67 -4.66 19.52 -2.50
N ASN A 68 -3.51 20.12 -2.21
CA ASN A 68 -3.28 21.56 -2.33
C ASN A 68 -2.58 21.97 -3.65
N GLN A 69 -2.29 21.02 -4.55
CA GLN A 69 -1.53 21.29 -5.77
C GLN A 69 -2.47 21.37 -6.99
N LYS A 70 -2.47 22.51 -7.69
CA LYS A 70 -3.31 22.76 -8.88
C LYS A 70 -3.05 21.82 -10.07
N ASN A 71 -1.96 21.04 -10.05
CA ASN A 71 -1.59 20.09 -11.11
C ASN A 71 -1.24 18.71 -10.51
N MET A 72 -2.23 17.82 -10.45
CA MET A 72 -2.10 16.44 -9.95
C MET A 72 -1.15 15.61 -10.83
N LYS A 73 0.07 15.34 -10.36
CA LYS A 73 0.88 14.25 -10.92
C LYS A 73 0.42 12.91 -10.33
N ARG A 74 -0.02 12.00 -11.20
CA ARG A 74 -0.49 10.65 -10.83
C ARG A 74 0.69 9.81 -10.36
N VAL A 75 0.85 9.60 -9.05
CA VAL A 75 1.92 8.73 -8.54
C VAL A 75 1.37 7.73 -7.52
N PHE A 76 0.94 6.56 -8.01
CA PHE A 76 0.86 5.37 -7.17
C PHE A 76 2.26 4.75 -7.13
N HIS A 77 3.07 5.12 -6.14
CA HIS A 77 4.28 4.35 -5.82
C HIS A 77 3.85 3.06 -5.10
N VAL A 78 3.34 2.09 -5.86
CA VAL A 78 3.39 0.70 -5.40
C VAL A 78 4.83 0.27 -5.65
N GLN A 79 5.73 0.56 -4.70
CA GLN A 79 7.06 -0.02 -4.72
C GLN A 79 6.92 -1.50 -4.39
N ILE A 80 6.72 -2.32 -5.42
CA ILE A 80 7.04 -3.73 -5.38
C ILE A 80 8.54 -3.76 -5.12
N VAL A 81 8.93 -4.22 -3.93
CA VAL A 81 10.33 -4.37 -3.54
C VAL A 81 10.94 -5.41 -4.46
N THR A 82 11.56 -4.98 -5.56
CA THR A 82 12.42 -5.81 -6.40
C THR A 82 13.76 -5.95 -5.70
N THR A 83 13.83 -6.82 -4.71
CA THR A 83 15.07 -7.47 -4.28
C THR A 83 14.70 -8.80 -3.64
N ILE A 84 14.68 -9.85 -4.47
CA ILE A 84 15.07 -11.20 -4.07
C ILE A 84 16.45 -11.40 -4.72
#